data_AF-A0A8H5GU18-F1
#
_entry.id   AF-A0A8H5GU18-F1
#
_cell.length_a   1.000
_cell.length_b   1.000
_cell.length_c   1.000
_cell.angle_alpha   90.00
_cell.angle_beta   90.00
_cell.angle_gamma   90.00
#
_symmetry.space_group_name_H-M   'P 1'
#
loop_
_entity.id
_entity.type
_entity.pdbx_description
1 polymer ?
#
loop_
_entity_poly.entity_id
_entity_poly.type
_entity_poly.pdbx_seq_one_letter_code
_entity_poly.pdbx_strand_id
1 'polypeptide(L)'
;MCRLTSLKKVVTNYPIPLDDASVQMMAKSWPDLTSLTIQGNEMGVAIQALGQLAQYCPLLDELCIPLAVDMDIPLYIPGQPLHSHRLSLICPRGEREPKNPAIVARHLDRLFPFVEVN
;
A
#
# COMPACT_ATOMS: atom_id res chain seq x y z
N MET A 1 19.07 4.24 -15.75
CA MET A 1 18.01 3.82 -14.82
C MET A 1 17.03 2.94 -15.58
N CYS A 2 17.00 1.64 -15.30
CA CYS A 2 16.08 0.69 -15.92
C CYS A 2 14.66 0.97 -15.40
N ARG A 3 13.80 1.57 -16.24
CA ARG A 3 12.38 1.70 -15.94
C ARG A 3 11.72 0.37 -16.24
N LEU A 4 11.39 -0.38 -15.19
CA LEU A 4 10.64 -1.64 -15.32
C LEU A 4 9.15 -1.32 -15.50
N THR A 5 8.80 -0.56 -16.54
CA THR A 5 7.44 -0.07 -16.77
C THR A 5 6.44 -1.20 -17.00
N SER A 6 6.89 -2.34 -17.50
CA SER A 6 6.05 -3.52 -17.75
C SER A 6 5.99 -4.49 -16.57
N LEU A 7 6.48 -4.10 -15.39
CA LEU A 7 6.46 -4.95 -14.20
C LEU A 7 5.03 -5.02 -13.65
N LYS A 8 4.40 -6.19 -13.74
CA LYS A 8 3.00 -6.39 -13.33
C LYS A 8 2.85 -7.01 -11.95
N LYS A 9 3.79 -7.85 -11.54
CA LYS A 9 3.71 -8.60 -10.28
C LYS A 9 5.05 -8.59 -9.57
N VAL A 10 5.03 -8.34 -8.27
CA VAL A 10 6.21 -8.39 -7.41
C VAL A 10 5.87 -9.18 -6.16
N VAL A 11 6.69 -10.18 -5.85
CA VAL A 11 6.61 -10.96 -4.63
C VAL A 11 7.99 -11.01 -4.01
N THR A 12 8.13 -10.53 -2.78
CA THR A 12 9.38 -10.59 -2.03
C THR A 12 9.15 -11.00 -0.59
N ASN A 13 9.99 -11.93 -0.14
CA ASN A 13 10.08 -12.40 1.23
C ASN A 13 11.36 -11.92 1.93
N TYR A 14 12.18 -11.11 1.26
CA TYR A 14 13.40 -10.59 1.85
C TYR A 14 13.12 -9.41 2.78
N PRO A 15 13.90 -9.28 3.87
CA PRO A 15 13.88 -8.09 4.69
C PRO A 15 14.43 -6.92 3.91
N ILE A 16 13.51 -6.20 3.27
CA ILE A 16 13.78 -4.96 2.57
C ILE A 16 13.30 -3.84 3.49
N PRO A 17 14.18 -2.92 3.91
CA PRO A 17 13.75 -1.72 4.61
C PRO A 17 12.93 -0.89 3.62
N LEU A 18 11.61 -0.98 3.76
CA LEU A 18 10.67 -0.32 2.86
C LEU A 18 10.06 0.85 3.61
N ASP A 19 10.59 2.04 3.36
CA ASP A 19 10.04 3.29 3.85
C ASP A 19 9.08 3.92 2.82
N ASP A 20 8.36 4.95 3.24
CA ASP A 20 7.35 5.61 2.40
C ASP A 20 7.95 6.21 1.11
N ALA A 21 9.20 6.68 1.18
CA ALA A 21 9.93 7.22 0.03
C ALA A 21 10.25 6.13 -1.01
N SER A 22 10.68 4.95 -0.53
CA SER A 22 10.94 3.78 -1.37
C SER A 22 9.66 3.30 -2.05
N VAL A 23 8.54 3.24 -1.30
CA VAL A 23 7.22 2.91 -1.85
C VAL A 23 6.83 3.87 -2.96
N GLN A 24 7.00 5.18 -2.75
CA GLN A 24 6.70 6.17 -3.78
C GLN A 24 7.57 5.98 -5.03
N MET A 25 8.87 5.71 -4.85
CA MET A 25 9.79 5.49 -5.97
C MET A 25 9.44 4.21 -6.75
N MET A 26 9.07 3.14 -6.06
CA MET A 26 8.57 1.91 -6.66
C MET A 26 7.30 2.15 -7.46
N ALA A 27 6.32 2.84 -6.87
CA ALA A 27 5.04 3.14 -7.51
C ALA A 27 5.23 3.95 -8.81
N LYS A 28 6.10 4.96 -8.79
CA LYS A 28 6.46 5.75 -9.98
C LYS A 28 7.21 4.93 -11.05
N SER A 29 7.95 3.91 -10.63
CA SER A 29 8.76 3.09 -11.53
C SER A 29 7.94 1.98 -12.19
N TRP A 30 6.85 1.53 -11.55
CA TRP A 30 6.02 0.39 -11.95
C TRP A 30 4.54 0.80 -12.11
N PRO A 31 4.21 1.67 -13.08
CA PRO A 31 2.84 2.15 -13.26
C PRO A 31 1.85 1.04 -13.65
N ASP A 32 2.32 -0.02 -14.30
CA ASP A 32 1.49 -1.16 -14.74
C ASP A 32 1.41 -2.28 -13.68
N LEU A 33 1.79 -1.99 -12.43
CA LEU A 33 1.76 -2.96 -11.34
C LEU A 33 0.31 -3.36 -11.02
N THR A 34 0.07 -4.67 -10.98
CA THR A 34 -1.25 -5.28 -10.72
C THR A 34 -1.30 -6.03 -9.38
N SER A 35 -0.15 -6.55 -8.91
CA SER A 35 -0.07 -7.29 -7.65
C SER A 35 1.27 -7.02 -6.97
N LEU A 36 1.23 -6.65 -5.69
CA LEU A 36 2.41 -6.38 -4.87
C LEU A 36 2.34 -7.16 -3.56
N THR A 37 3.29 -8.06 -3.34
CA THR A 37 3.45 -8.79 -2.09
C THR A 37 4.83 -8.57 -1.49
N ILE A 38 4.88 -8.04 -0.28
CA ILE A 38 6.09 -7.82 0.51
C ILE A 38 5.85 -8.48 1.87
N GLN A 39 6.75 -9.39 2.29
CA GLN A 39 6.60 -10.12 3.54
C GLN A 39 7.71 -9.82 4.55
N GLY A 40 8.89 -9.40 4.10
CA GLY A 40 10.05 -9.26 4.99
C GLY A 40 10.23 -7.89 5.65
N ASN A 41 9.35 -6.91 5.45
CA ASN A 41 9.60 -5.56 6.01
C ASN A 41 9.29 -5.48 7.51
N GLU A 42 10.32 -5.48 8.35
CA GLU A 42 10.20 -5.40 9.82
C GLU A 42 9.64 -4.06 10.32
N MET A 43 9.87 -2.97 9.58
CA MET A 43 9.41 -1.63 9.98
C MET A 43 7.95 -1.37 9.61
N GLY A 44 7.42 -2.09 8.62
CA GLY A 44 6.14 -1.79 8.02
C GLY A 44 6.16 -0.53 7.15
N VAL A 45 5.11 -0.36 6.35
CA VAL A 45 4.86 0.80 5.48
C VAL A 45 3.77 1.64 6.10
N ALA A 46 3.93 2.97 6.15
CA ALA A 46 2.86 3.81 6.66
C ALA A 46 1.64 3.72 5.75
N ILE A 47 0.45 3.66 6.34
CA ILE A 47 -0.79 3.56 5.58
C ILE A 47 -0.99 4.73 4.59
N GLN A 48 -0.39 5.89 4.88
CA GLN A 48 -0.40 7.06 4.01
C GLN A 48 0.33 6.82 2.68
N ALA A 49 1.37 5.99 2.69
CA ALA A 49 2.11 5.63 1.48
C ALA A 49 1.26 4.77 0.53
N LEU A 50 0.17 4.14 1.01
CA LEU A 50 -0.78 3.42 0.15
C LEU A 50 -1.47 4.37 -0.84
N GLY A 51 -1.72 5.63 -0.45
CA GLY A 51 -2.25 6.62 -1.37
C GLY A 51 -1.31 6.91 -2.54
N GLN A 52 0.00 6.80 -2.34
CA GLN A 52 0.98 6.97 -3.43
C GLN A 52 0.96 5.76 -4.39
N LEU A 53 0.86 4.53 -3.86
CA LEU A 53 0.67 3.34 -4.69
C LEU A 53 -0.59 3.47 -5.52
N ALA A 54 -1.68 3.92 -4.92
CA ALA A 54 -2.94 4.09 -5.60
C ALA A 54 -2.90 5.17 -6.69
N GLN A 55 -2.17 6.26 -6.44
CA GLN A 55 -2.02 7.35 -7.39
C GLN A 55 -1.18 6.96 -8.62
N TYR A 56 -0.12 6.19 -8.42
CA TYR A 56 0.84 5.86 -9.49
C TYR A 56 0.62 4.49 -10.14
N CYS A 57 -0.06 3.56 -9.47
CA CYS A 57 -0.34 2.20 -9.95
C CYS A 57 -1.85 1.95 -10.07
N PRO A 58 -2.57 2.61 -11.01
CA PRO A 58 -4.04 2.55 -11.10
C PRO A 58 -4.61 1.16 -11.43
N LEU A 59 -3.75 0.23 -11.87
CA LEU A 59 -4.10 -1.15 -12.21
C LEU A 59 -3.86 -2.12 -11.04
N LEU A 60 -3.37 -1.64 -9.90
CA LEU A 60 -3.08 -2.46 -8.73
C LEU A 60 -4.39 -3.01 -8.16
N ASP A 61 -4.48 -4.32 -8.11
CA ASP A 61 -5.66 -5.11 -7.72
C ASP A 61 -5.43 -5.80 -6.38
N GLU A 62 -4.20 -6.30 -6.16
CA GLU A 62 -3.81 -7.02 -4.96
C GLU A 62 -2.62 -6.34 -4.26
N LEU A 63 -2.75 -6.09 -2.95
CA LEU A 63 -1.69 -5.51 -2.14
C LEU A 63 -1.53 -6.26 -0.81
N CYS A 64 -0.41 -6.97 -0.67
CA CYS A 64 -0.06 -7.70 0.54
C CYS A 64 1.25 -7.13 1.12
N ILE A 65 1.19 -6.19 2.06
CA ILE A 65 2.40 -5.57 2.63
C ILE A 65 2.32 -5.44 4.15
N PRO A 66 3.47 -5.34 4.85
CA PRO A 66 3.49 -5.05 6.28
C PRO A 66 3.10 -3.60 6.50
N LEU A 67 2.08 -3.35 7.31
CA LEU A 67 1.64 -1.99 7.62
C LEU A 67 2.24 -1.55 8.96
N ALA A 68 2.92 -0.40 8.95
CA ALA A 68 3.31 0.29 10.16
C ALA A 68 2.12 1.10 10.65
N VAL A 69 1.51 0.68 11.75
CA VAL A 69 0.30 1.32 12.27
C VAL A 69 0.49 1.93 13.66
N ASP A 70 1.70 2.44 13.91
CA ASP A 70 1.98 3.33 15.05
C ASP A 70 1.49 4.75 14.69
N MET A 71 0.27 5.03 15.11
CA MET A 71 -0.53 6.17 14.66
C MET A 71 -0.56 7.29 15.70
N ASP A 72 0.59 7.87 16.04
CA ASP A 72 0.66 9.22 16.64
C ASP A 72 0.64 10.31 15.55
N ILE A 73 0.66 9.92 14.27
CA ILE A 73 0.64 10.82 13.12
C ILE A 73 -0.80 10.98 12.63
N PRO A 74 -1.33 12.21 12.52
CA PRO A 74 -2.65 12.44 11.95
C PRO A 74 -2.67 11.91 10.51
N LEU A 75 -3.61 11.01 10.22
CA LEU A 75 -3.82 10.51 8.87
C LEU A 75 -4.27 11.64 7.96
N TYR A 76 -3.41 12.00 7.01
CA TYR A 76 -3.80 12.86 5.89
C TYR A 76 -4.76 12.07 5.00
N ILE A 77 -6.03 12.45 5.03
CA ILE A 77 -7.04 11.91 4.12
C ILE A 77 -6.91 12.71 2.83
N PRO A 78 -6.48 12.10 1.70
CA PRO A 78 -6.47 12.82 0.44
C PRO A 78 -7.87 13.32 0.11
N GLY A 79 -7.94 14.55 -0.42
CA GLY A 79 -9.20 15.27 -0.62
C GLY A 79 -10.16 14.64 -1.64
N GLN A 80 -9.69 13.67 -2.43
CA GLN A 80 -10.52 12.93 -3.37
C GLN A 80 -10.36 11.42 -3.16
N PRO A 81 -11.46 10.69 -2.96
CA PRO A 81 -11.43 9.24 -2.96
C PRO A 81 -11.00 8.74 -4.34
N LEU A 82 -10.19 7.67 -4.39
CA LEU A 82 -9.75 7.08 -5.64
C LEU A 82 -10.80 6.09 -6.14
N HIS A 83 -12.00 6.61 -6.42
CA HIS A 83 -13.20 5.84 -6.80
C HIS A 83 -13.01 4.95 -8.04
N SER A 84 -12.00 5.22 -8.88
CA SER A 84 -11.67 4.45 -10.08
C SER A 84 -10.55 3.42 -9.87
N HIS A 85 -10.00 3.32 -8.67
CA HIS A 85 -8.87 2.44 -8.39
C HIS A 85 -9.33 0.98 -8.31
N ARG A 86 -8.55 0.05 -8.89
CA ARG A 86 -8.91 -1.37 -9.00
C ARG A 86 -8.57 -2.21 -7.78
N LEU A 87 -8.04 -1.61 -6.72
CA LEU A 87 -7.56 -2.37 -5.57
C LEU A 87 -8.75 -3.04 -4.87
N SER A 88 -8.79 -4.37 -4.97
CA SER A 88 -9.85 -5.20 -4.43
C SER A 88 -9.40 -5.96 -3.19
N LEU A 89 -8.10 -6.19 -3.01
CA LEU A 89 -7.58 -6.99 -1.91
C LEU A 89 -6.42 -6.31 -1.19
N ILE A 90 -6.55 -6.10 0.12
CA ILE A 90 -5.44 -5.75 1.03
C ILE A 90 -5.24 -6.86 2.05
N CYS A 91 -4.03 -7.41 2.11
CA CYS A 91 -3.62 -8.34 3.16
C CYS A 91 -2.48 -7.72 3.99
N PRO A 92 -2.78 -7.10 5.15
CA PRO A 92 -1.76 -6.59 6.04
C PRO A 92 -0.85 -7.75 6.50
N ARG A 93 0.46 -7.65 6.26
CA ARG A 93 1.43 -8.68 6.64
C ARG A 93 2.25 -8.21 7.83
N GLY A 94 1.75 -8.33 9.05
CA GLY A 94 2.52 -7.98 10.24
C GLY A 94 1.95 -8.65 11.48
N GLU A 95 2.81 -8.93 12.46
CA GLU A 95 2.39 -9.52 13.74
C GLU A 95 1.74 -8.50 14.69
N ARG A 96 1.86 -7.21 14.38
CA ARG A 96 1.33 -6.12 15.22
C ARG A 96 -0.02 -5.67 14.71
N GLU A 97 -1.05 -5.86 15.53
CA GLU A 97 -2.34 -5.24 15.30
C GLU A 97 -2.24 -3.71 15.40
N PRO A 98 -3.00 -2.97 14.59
CA PRO A 98 -3.06 -1.53 14.68
C PRO A 98 -3.66 -1.09 16.02
N LYS A 99 -3.08 -0.07 16.66
CA LYS A 99 -3.63 0.52 17.91
C LYS A 99 -5.07 1.01 17.76
N ASN A 100 -5.44 1.48 16.56
CA ASN A 100 -6.80 1.92 16.26
C ASN A 100 -7.30 1.34 14.92
N PRO A 101 -7.81 0.10 14.91
CA PRO A 101 -8.25 -0.58 13.69
C PRO A 101 -9.40 0.15 12.99
N ALA A 102 -10.27 0.83 13.74
CA ALA A 102 -11.40 1.56 13.17
C ALA A 102 -10.96 2.77 12.32
N ILE A 103 -9.92 3.50 12.77
CA ILE A 103 -9.37 4.62 11.99
C ILE A 103 -8.70 4.12 10.71
N VAL A 104 -7.99 2.99 10.79
CA VAL A 104 -7.34 2.32 9.65
C VAL A 104 -8.37 1.90 8.63
N ALA A 105 -9.42 1.18 9.06
CA ALA A 105 -10.51 0.76 8.19
C ALA A 105 -11.17 1.95 7.50
N ARG A 106 -11.47 3.03 8.24
CA ARG A 106 -12.05 4.26 7.68
C ARG A 106 -11.13 4.95 6.66
N HIS A 107 -9.81 4.87 6.86
CA HIS A 107 -8.85 5.43 5.93
C HIS A 107 -8.77 4.60 4.64
N LEU A 108 -8.75 3.27 4.77
CA LEU A 108 -8.80 2.35 3.63
C LEU A 108 -10.09 2.51 2.84
N ASP A 109 -11.24 2.56 3.51
CA ASP A 109 -12.56 2.76 2.88
C ASP A 109 -12.63 4.08 2.08
N ARG A 110 -12.02 5.14 2.59
CA ARG A 110 -11.94 6.42 1.85
C ARG A 110 -11.00 6.38 0.64
N LEU A 111 -9.90 5.63 0.73
CA LEU A 111 -8.95 5.51 -0.39
C LEU A 111 -9.48 4.55 -1.45
N PHE A 112 -10.03 3.42 -1.01
CA PHE A 112 -10.43 2.27 -1.80
C PHE A 112 -11.80 1.78 -1.30
N PRO A 113 -12.90 2.43 -1.71
CA PRO A 113 -14.24 2.11 -1.21
C PRO A 113 -14.76 0.70 -1.56
N PHE A 114 -14.02 -0.03 -2.41
CA PHE A 114 -14.37 -1.38 -2.85
C PHE A 114 -13.36 -2.43 -2.41
N VAL A 115 -12.47 -2.10 -1.47
CA VAL A 115 -11.42 -3.02 -1.03
C VAL A 115 -11.92 -3.99 0.03
N GLU A 116 -11.61 -5.27 -0.15
CA GLU A 116 -11.76 -6.30 0.85
C GLU A 116 -10.45 -6.43 1.64
N VAL A 117 -10.57 -6.43 2.98
CA VAL A 117 -9.43 -6.66 3.89
C VAL A 117 -9.49 -8.10 4.36
N ASN A 118 -8.43 -8.86 4.09
CA ASN A 118 -8.35 -10.32 4.34
C ASN A 118 -7.20 -10.68 5.28
#